data_AF-A0A139STS0-F1
#
_entry.id   AF-A0A139STS0-F1
#
_cell.length_a   1.000
_cell.length_b   1.000
_cell.length_c   1.000
_cell.angle_alpha   90.00
_cell.angle_beta   90.00
_cell.angle_gamma   90.00
#
_symmetry.space_group_name_H-M   'P 1'
#
loop_
_entity.id
_entity.type
_entity.pdbx_description
1 polymer ?
#
loop_
_entity_poly.entity_id
_entity_poly.type
_entity_poly.pdbx_seq_one_letter_code
_entity_poly.pdbx_strand_id
1 'polypeptide(L)'
;MKPVPHPRHTLGLLAYLAAVLAVSFIHAPLVLSGLIGVVLVAAGRARWRLGRRSVLAGLGVTLCVGGGYVLMSLWRGEFHGLVVLRLALRVGLLTFLGCWFVSRGNLLRAVAFSPSLARLTAIAAGQVAVFTTLVRNFRLAAISRSGGLRLTWAQRLRQGASLSAQLMDKAVANAEQNTRALRARGVLDD
;
A
#
# COMPACT_ATOMS: atom_id res chain seq x y z
N MET A 1 3.72 -28.05 10.11
CA MET A 1 2.73 -27.25 10.90
C MET A 1 1.65 -26.74 9.96
N LYS A 2 0.42 -27.28 10.03
CA LYS A 2 -0.73 -26.72 9.30
C LYS A 2 -1.04 -25.33 9.90
N PRO A 3 -1.02 -24.24 9.12
CA PRO A 3 -1.47 -22.95 9.63
C PRO A 3 -2.97 -23.06 9.89
N VAL A 4 -3.38 -23.02 11.16
CA VAL A 4 -4.79 -22.95 11.53
C VAL A 4 -5.26 -21.53 11.19
N PRO A 5 -6.18 -21.34 10.23
CA PRO A 5 -6.68 -20.02 9.91
C PRO A 5 -7.48 -19.49 11.10
N HIS A 6 -7.01 -18.42 11.74
CA HIS A 6 -7.80 -17.76 12.77
C HIS A 6 -8.99 -17.03 12.11
N PRO A 7 -10.24 -17.42 12.40
CA PRO A 7 -11.44 -16.94 11.68
C PRO A 7 -11.67 -15.43 11.82
N ARG A 8 -11.09 -14.79 12.84
CA ARG A 8 -11.28 -13.36 13.11
C ARG A 8 -10.62 -12.45 12.07
N HIS A 9 -9.57 -12.90 11.39
CA HIS A 9 -8.80 -12.05 10.47
C HIS A 9 -9.30 -12.13 9.02
N THR A 10 -9.75 -13.31 8.57
CA THR A 10 -10.45 -13.47 7.29
C THR A 10 -11.77 -12.72 7.30
N LEU A 11 -12.50 -12.73 8.42
CA LEU A 11 -13.74 -11.98 8.58
C LEU A 11 -13.51 -10.46 8.51
N GLY A 12 -12.38 -9.97 9.05
CA GLY A 12 -12.00 -8.56 8.94
C GLY A 12 -11.67 -8.13 7.49
N LEU A 13 -11.13 -9.04 6.68
CA LEU A 13 -10.81 -8.78 5.28
C LEU A 13 -12.07 -8.80 4.41
N LEU A 14 -12.97 -9.75 4.65
CA LEU A 14 -14.29 -9.80 4.02
C LEU A 14 -15.13 -8.59 4.41
N ALA A 15 -15.11 -8.17 5.68
CA ALA A 15 -15.78 -6.96 6.12
C ALA A 15 -15.21 -5.70 5.45
N TYR A 16 -13.88 -5.62 5.27
CA TYR A 16 -13.26 -4.55 4.50
C TYR A 16 -13.69 -4.57 3.03
N LEU A 17 -13.66 -5.74 2.37
CA LEU A 17 -14.06 -5.88 0.98
C LEU A 17 -15.54 -5.51 0.78
N ALA A 18 -16.41 -6.00 1.67
CA ALA A 18 -17.83 -5.66 1.69
C ALA A 18 -18.04 -4.17 1.92
N ALA A 19 -17.26 -3.53 2.80
CA ALA A 19 -17.34 -2.08 3.00
C ALA A 19 -16.89 -1.29 1.75
N VAL A 20 -15.82 -1.70 1.07
CA VAL A 20 -15.37 -1.08 -0.19
C VAL A 20 -16.44 -1.20 -1.27
N LEU A 21 -17.04 -2.39 -1.41
CA LEU A 21 -18.14 -2.63 -2.36
C LEU A 21 -19.37 -1.80 -2.00
N ALA A 22 -19.81 -1.82 -0.74
CA ALA A 22 -20.95 -1.05 -0.27
C ALA A 22 -20.77 0.46 -0.52
N VAL A 23 -19.58 1.01 -0.26
CA VAL A 23 -19.24 2.42 -0.56
C VAL A 23 -19.34 2.74 -2.05
N SER A 24 -19.04 1.76 -2.91
CA SER A 24 -19.14 1.92 -4.36
C SER A 24 -20.60 1.99 -4.84
N PHE A 25 -21.52 1.30 -4.15
CA PHE A 25 -22.95 1.30 -4.46
C PHE A 25 -23.72 2.49 -3.87
N ILE A 26 -23.18 3.18 -2.86
CA ILE A 26 -23.85 4.33 -2.25
C ILE A 26 -23.69 5.57 -3.16
N HIS A 27 -24.81 6.05 -3.68
CA HIS A 27 -24.88 7.25 -4.52
C HIS A 27 -25.36 8.50 -3.77
N ALA A 28 -25.89 8.33 -2.55
CA ALA A 28 -26.40 9.43 -1.72
C ALA A 28 -25.27 10.12 -0.93
N PRO A 29 -25.05 11.45 -1.10
CA PRO A 29 -23.94 12.16 -0.46
C PRO A 29 -24.06 12.24 1.07
N LEU A 30 -25.29 12.30 1.61
CA LEU A 30 -25.59 12.30 3.04
C LEU A 30 -25.21 10.97 3.73
N VAL A 31 -25.42 9.85 3.04
CA VAL A 31 -25.04 8.53 3.56
C VAL A 31 -23.52 8.40 3.59
N LEU A 32 -22.82 8.99 2.61
CA LEU A 32 -21.36 8.98 2.56
C LEU A 32 -20.71 9.80 3.69
N SER A 33 -21.26 10.98 4.00
CA SER A 33 -20.75 11.79 5.12
C SER A 33 -21.02 11.13 6.47
N GLY A 34 -22.18 10.50 6.65
CA GLY A 34 -22.49 9.67 7.81
C GLY A 34 -21.50 8.50 7.96
N LEU A 35 -21.19 7.81 6.87
CA LEU A 35 -20.23 6.70 6.87
C LEU A 35 -18.82 7.15 7.24
N ILE A 36 -18.38 8.30 6.72
CA ILE A 36 -17.09 8.91 7.10
C ILE A 36 -17.08 9.18 8.62
N GLY A 37 -18.16 9.73 9.16
CA GLY A 37 -18.30 9.98 10.61
C GLY A 37 -18.18 8.71 11.44
N VAL A 38 -18.93 7.66 11.08
CA VAL A 38 -18.90 6.34 11.75
C VAL A 38 -17.50 5.74 11.71
N VAL A 39 -16.85 5.78 10.55
CA VAL A 39 -15.50 5.25 10.35
C VAL A 39 -14.45 6.07 11.13
N LEU A 40 -14.61 7.39 11.23
CA LEU A 40 -13.75 8.25 12.05
C LEU A 40 -13.87 7.94 13.55
N VAL A 41 -15.10 7.72 14.02
CA VAL A 41 -15.38 7.36 15.41
C VAL A 41 -14.80 5.98 15.72
N ALA A 42 -14.98 5.00 14.83
CA ALA A 42 -14.43 3.66 14.96
C ALA A 42 -12.88 3.62 14.92
N ALA A 43 -12.23 4.60 14.27
CA ALA A 43 -10.78 4.69 14.19
C ALA A 43 -10.09 5.04 15.53
N GLY A 44 -10.81 5.61 16.51
CA GLY A 44 -10.33 5.88 17.87
C GLY A 44 -9.17 6.88 17.96
N ARG A 45 -8.28 6.74 18.96
CA ARG A 45 -7.18 7.70 19.26
C ARG A 45 -6.14 7.87 18.14
N ALA A 46 -6.04 6.92 17.20
CA ALA A 46 -5.12 7.02 16.06
C ALA A 46 -5.68 7.89 14.89
N ARG A 47 -6.91 8.39 15.02
CA ARG A 47 -7.67 9.15 14.00
C ARG A 47 -6.87 10.25 13.29
N TRP A 48 -6.10 11.04 14.03
CA TRP A 48 -5.47 12.24 13.47
C TRP A 48 -4.20 11.96 12.67
N ARG A 49 -3.38 11.03 13.16
CA ARG A 49 -2.15 10.62 12.49
C ARG A 49 -2.43 9.78 11.25
N LEU A 50 -3.43 8.90 11.32
CA LEU A 50 -3.91 8.18 10.15
C LEU A 50 -4.60 9.12 9.16
N GLY A 51 -5.53 9.94 9.64
CA GLY A 51 -6.26 10.90 8.81
C GLY A 51 -5.32 11.81 8.03
N ARG A 52 -4.29 12.39 8.67
CA ARG A 52 -3.32 13.24 7.98
C ARG A 52 -2.51 12.49 6.92
N ARG A 53 -2.12 11.24 7.18
CA ARG A 53 -1.37 10.41 6.21
C ARG A 53 -2.25 10.00 5.02
N SER A 54 -3.51 9.64 5.29
CA SER A 54 -4.51 9.31 4.27
C SER A 54 -4.89 10.52 3.43
N VAL A 55 -5.07 11.68 4.05
CA VAL A 55 -5.36 12.93 3.34
C VAL A 55 -4.17 13.34 2.48
N LEU A 56 -2.92 13.25 2.98
CA LEU A 56 -1.75 13.52 2.14
C LEU A 56 -1.60 12.53 0.98
N ALA A 57 -1.85 11.25 1.21
CA ALA A 57 -1.77 10.22 0.16
C ALA A 57 -2.90 10.40 -0.88
N GLY A 58 -4.10 10.76 -0.43
CA GLY A 58 -5.28 10.95 -1.29
C GLY A 58 -5.35 12.32 -1.94
N LEU A 59 -4.64 13.32 -1.43
CA LEU A 59 -4.67 14.70 -1.93
C LEU A 59 -4.24 14.77 -3.39
N GLY A 60 -3.16 14.08 -3.77
CA GLY A 60 -2.70 14.08 -5.16
C GLY A 60 -3.77 13.55 -6.12
N VAL A 61 -4.41 12.44 -5.78
CA VAL A 61 -5.49 11.85 -6.58
C VAL A 61 -6.73 12.74 -6.57
N THR A 62 -7.12 13.26 -5.40
CA THR A 62 -8.32 14.08 -5.25
C THR A 62 -8.18 15.42 -5.98
N LEU A 63 -6.98 16.03 -5.95
CA LEU A 63 -6.67 17.24 -6.70
C LEU A 63 -6.63 16.97 -8.20
N CYS A 64 -6.10 15.82 -8.64
CA CYS A 64 -6.05 15.47 -10.05
C CYS A 64 -7.48 15.22 -10.61
N VAL A 65 -8.29 14.46 -9.88
CA VAL A 65 -9.69 14.18 -10.25
C VAL A 65 -10.56 15.43 -10.15
N GLY A 66 -10.43 16.21 -9.07
CA GLY A 66 -11.14 17.47 -8.89
C GLY A 66 -10.75 18.51 -9.94
N GLY A 67 -9.45 18.65 -10.21
CA GLY A 67 -8.93 19.53 -11.25
C GLY A 67 -9.40 19.14 -12.65
N GLY A 68 -9.38 17.84 -12.98
CA GLY A 68 -9.90 17.33 -14.25
C GLY A 68 -11.40 17.61 -14.43
N TYR A 69 -12.19 17.47 -13.37
CA TYR A 69 -13.61 17.81 -13.44
C TYR A 69 -13.85 19.32 -13.58
N VAL A 70 -13.14 20.15 -12.81
CA VAL A 70 -13.26 21.62 -12.90
C VAL A 70 -12.90 22.09 -14.31
N LEU A 71 -11.82 21.55 -14.88
CA LEU A 71 -11.39 21.86 -16.24
C LEU A 71 -12.46 21.46 -17.27
N MET A 72 -13.06 20.29 -17.10
CA MET A 72 -14.09 19.81 -18.03
C MET A 72 -15.45 20.52 -17.86
N SER A 73 -15.76 20.95 -16.64
CA SER A 73 -16.96 21.75 -16.35
C SER A 73 -16.85 23.17 -16.86
N LEU A 74 -15.65 23.79 -16.77
CA LEU A 74 -15.33 25.05 -17.44
C LEU A 74 -15.49 24.93 -18.96
N TRP A 75 -15.15 23.78 -19.53
CA TRP A 75 -15.28 23.55 -20.97
C TRP A 75 -16.72 23.32 -21.42
N ARG A 76 -17.57 22.74 -20.56
CA ARG A 76 -18.98 22.43 -20.86
C ARG A 76 -19.99 23.49 -20.41
N GLY A 77 -19.58 24.46 -19.59
CA GLY A 77 -20.47 25.54 -19.11
C GLY A 77 -21.51 25.10 -18.06
N GLU A 78 -21.67 23.81 -17.80
CA GLU A 78 -22.57 23.28 -16.76
C GLU A 78 -21.78 22.84 -15.52
N PHE A 79 -21.90 23.60 -14.43
CA PHE A 79 -21.27 23.28 -13.16
C PHE A 79 -22.26 22.62 -12.20
N HIS A 80 -22.10 21.31 -11.99
CA HIS A 80 -22.85 20.55 -11.00
C HIS A 80 -21.96 20.23 -9.79
N GLY A 81 -21.84 21.19 -8.86
CA GLY A 81 -20.96 21.08 -7.68
C GLY A 81 -21.22 19.85 -6.80
N LEU A 82 -22.46 19.32 -6.79
CA LEU A 82 -22.82 18.09 -6.07
C LEU A 82 -22.08 16.84 -6.60
N VAL A 83 -21.73 16.80 -7.88
CA VAL A 83 -20.99 15.67 -8.48
C VAL A 83 -19.53 15.70 -8.05
N VAL A 84 -18.91 16.88 -8.03
CA VAL A 84 -17.53 17.10 -7.54
C VAL A 84 -17.41 16.68 -6.09
N LEU A 85 -18.36 17.16 -5.27
CA LEU A 85 -18.39 16.85 -3.85
C LEU A 85 -18.53 15.34 -3.63
N ARG A 86 -19.41 14.66 -4.38
CA ARG A 86 -19.60 13.20 -4.29
C ARG A 86 -18.33 12.43 -4.67
N LEU A 87 -17.63 12.83 -5.72
CA LEU A 87 -16.36 12.22 -6.12
C LEU A 87 -15.28 12.42 -5.07
N ALA A 88 -15.11 13.65 -4.57
CA ALA A 88 -14.12 13.96 -3.55
C ALA A 88 -14.37 13.18 -2.25
N LEU A 89 -15.63 13.09 -1.80
CA LEU A 89 -16.01 12.29 -0.63
C LEU A 89 -15.75 10.80 -0.85
N ARG A 90 -16.06 10.25 -2.03
CA ARG A 90 -15.85 8.83 -2.33
C ARG A 90 -14.37 8.47 -2.38
N VAL A 91 -13.56 9.26 -3.08
CA VAL A 91 -12.11 9.05 -3.15
C VAL A 91 -11.48 9.19 -1.76
N GLY A 92 -11.87 10.21 -1.01
CA GLY A 92 -11.41 10.42 0.37
C GLY A 92 -11.76 9.25 1.29
N LEU A 93 -13.00 8.77 1.24
CA LEU A 93 -13.48 7.63 2.04
C LEU A 93 -12.74 6.34 1.67
N LEU A 94 -12.58 6.03 0.38
CA LEU A 94 -11.85 4.85 -0.07
C LEU A 94 -10.37 4.90 0.35
N THR A 95 -9.74 6.07 0.23
CA THR A 95 -8.34 6.26 0.64
C THR A 95 -8.19 6.11 2.16
N PHE A 96 -9.10 6.69 2.94
CA PHE A 96 -9.12 6.54 4.39
C PHE A 96 -9.31 5.08 4.80
N LEU A 97 -10.27 4.39 4.19
CA LEU A 97 -10.56 2.99 4.48
C LEU A 97 -9.36 2.11 4.14
N GLY A 98 -8.70 2.35 3.00
CA GLY A 98 -7.47 1.66 2.61
C GLY A 98 -6.34 1.87 3.62
N CYS A 99 -6.06 3.11 4.03
CA CYS A 99 -5.05 3.38 5.05
C CYS A 99 -5.42 2.79 6.42
N TRP A 100 -6.69 2.84 6.80
CA TRP A 100 -7.19 2.25 8.05
C TRP A 100 -6.96 0.74 8.05
N PHE A 101 -7.32 0.07 6.95
CA PHE A 101 -7.07 -1.35 6.77
C PHE A 101 -5.59 -1.70 6.80
N VAL A 102 -4.72 -0.97 6.08
CA VAL A 102 -3.26 -1.21 6.11
C VAL A 102 -2.67 -1.00 7.50
N SER A 103 -3.19 -0.04 8.28
CA SER A 103 -2.68 0.24 9.62
C SER A 103 -3.03 -0.82 10.68
N ARG A 104 -4.15 -1.53 10.51
CA ARG A 104 -4.65 -2.52 11.46
C ARG A 104 -4.56 -3.96 10.94
N GLY A 105 -4.46 -4.12 9.63
CA GLY A 105 -4.41 -5.40 8.94
C GLY A 105 -2.99 -5.96 8.95
N ASN A 106 -2.83 -7.15 9.53
CA ASN A 106 -1.63 -7.93 9.32
C ASN A 106 -1.78 -8.67 7.99
N LEU A 107 -1.21 -8.12 6.90
CA LEU A 107 -1.27 -8.73 5.56
C LEU A 107 -0.78 -10.18 5.55
N LEU A 108 0.18 -10.55 6.41
CA LEU A 108 0.67 -11.92 6.52
C LEU A 108 -0.39 -12.88 7.07
N ARG A 109 -1.25 -12.40 7.97
CA ARG A 109 -2.38 -13.19 8.52
C ARG A 109 -3.58 -13.20 7.61
N ALA A 110 -3.78 -12.14 6.83
CA ALA A 110 -4.84 -12.02 5.83
C ALA A 110 -4.74 -13.09 4.73
N VAL A 111 -3.51 -13.44 4.34
CA VAL A 111 -3.23 -14.38 3.25
C VAL A 111 -3.14 -15.83 3.75
N ALA A 112 -3.37 -16.08 5.05
CA ALA A 112 -3.32 -17.40 5.67
C ALA A 112 -4.41 -18.38 5.21
N PHE A 113 -5.35 -17.95 4.35
CA PHE A 113 -6.36 -18.84 3.75
C PHE A 113 -5.73 -19.92 2.86
N SER A 114 -4.58 -19.64 2.24
CA SER A 114 -3.84 -20.62 1.44
C SER A 114 -2.44 -20.85 2.03
N PRO A 115 -2.04 -22.11 2.32
CA PRO A 115 -0.71 -22.41 2.85
C PRO A 115 0.41 -22.06 1.86
N SER A 116 0.15 -22.09 0.55
CA SER A 116 1.13 -21.68 -0.47
C SER A 116 1.33 -20.17 -0.48
N LEU A 117 0.25 -19.39 -0.42
CA LEU A 117 0.35 -17.93 -0.36
C LEU A 117 0.93 -17.45 0.98
N ALA A 118 0.60 -18.11 2.10
CA ALA A 118 1.20 -17.81 3.40
C ALA A 118 2.73 -18.03 3.40
N ARG A 119 3.20 -19.11 2.78
CA ARG A 119 4.64 -19.37 2.61
C ARG A 119 5.30 -18.31 1.72
N LEU A 120 4.72 -18.01 0.56
CA LEU A 120 5.26 -16.99 -0.35
C LEU A 120 5.32 -15.60 0.30
N THR A 121 4.28 -15.20 1.02
CA THR A 121 4.24 -13.91 1.72
C THR A 121 5.24 -13.85 2.86
N ALA A 122 5.46 -14.94 3.60
CA ALA A 122 6.49 -15.00 4.63
C ALA A 122 7.91 -14.88 4.04
N ILE A 123 8.20 -15.58 2.94
CA ILE A 123 9.48 -15.46 2.22
C ILE A 123 9.66 -14.03 1.71
N ALA A 124 8.65 -13.47 1.05
CA ALA A 124 8.69 -12.11 0.53
C ALA A 124 8.92 -11.07 1.63
N ALA A 125 8.24 -11.18 2.78
CA ALA A 125 8.44 -10.28 3.91
C ALA A 125 9.87 -10.34 4.46
N GLY A 126 10.45 -11.55 4.55
CA GLY A 126 11.86 -11.73 4.90
C GLY A 126 12.80 -11.03 3.91
N GLN A 127 12.58 -11.23 2.61
CA GLN A 127 13.38 -10.59 1.56
C GLN A 127 13.26 -9.06 1.59
N VAL A 128 12.08 -8.51 1.84
CA VAL A 128 11.87 -7.06 2.00
C VAL A 128 12.70 -6.51 3.16
N ALA A 129 12.74 -7.19 4.31
CA ALA A 129 13.54 -6.75 5.46
C ALA A 129 15.06 -6.76 5.15
N VAL A 130 15.53 -7.78 4.43
CA VAL A 130 16.93 -7.88 4.01
C VAL A 130 17.27 -6.77 3.00
N PHE A 131 16.45 -6.60 1.96
CA PHE A 131 16.71 -5.59 0.92
C PHE A 131 16.59 -4.15 1.42
N THR A 132 15.66 -3.86 2.34
CA THR A 132 15.56 -2.52 2.94
C THR A 132 16.83 -2.18 3.74
N THR A 133 17.38 -3.14 4.46
CA THR A 133 18.66 -2.97 5.16
C THR A 133 19.81 -2.77 4.18
N LEU A 134 19.85 -3.56 3.11
CA LEU A 134 20.86 -3.46 2.07
C LEU A 134 20.84 -2.09 1.37
N VAL A 135 19.66 -1.62 0.94
CA VAL A 135 19.47 -0.29 0.33
C VAL A 135 19.92 0.82 1.29
N ARG A 136 19.60 0.71 2.58
CA ARG A 136 20.07 1.67 3.60
C ARG A 136 21.59 1.71 3.68
N ASN A 137 22.25 0.55 3.68
CA ASN A 137 23.70 0.46 3.72
C ASN A 137 24.35 1.04 2.45
N PHE A 138 23.78 0.77 1.28
CA PHE A 138 24.23 1.38 0.03
C PHE A 138 24.11 2.91 0.04
N ARG A 139 23.00 3.44 0.58
CA ARG A 139 22.83 4.89 0.74
C ARG A 139 23.90 5.49 1.65
N LEU A 140 24.23 4.84 2.76
CA LEU A 140 25.30 5.29 3.67
C LEU A 140 26.68 5.22 3.00
N ALA A 141 26.96 4.15 2.26
CA ALA A 141 28.20 4.01 1.48
C ALA A 141 28.31 5.09 0.39
N ALA A 142 27.21 5.42 -0.29
CA ALA A 142 27.19 6.49 -1.29
C ALA A 142 27.48 7.86 -0.66
N ILE A 143 26.91 8.16 0.51
CA ILE A 143 27.16 9.41 1.25
C ILE A 143 28.63 9.51 1.69
N SER A 144 29.19 8.40 2.17
CA SER A 144 30.60 8.33 2.57
C SER A 144 31.54 8.55 1.39
N ARG A 145 31.29 7.89 0.24
CA ARG A 145 32.09 8.06 -0.98
C ARG A 145 31.96 9.44 -1.61
N SER A 146 30.82 10.12 -1.43
CA SER A 146 30.62 11.48 -1.94
C SER A 146 31.09 12.57 -0.98
N GLY A 147 31.70 12.22 0.16
CA GLY A 147 32.19 13.19 1.15
C GLY A 147 31.09 14.14 1.66
N GLY A 148 29.82 13.72 1.65
CA GLY A 148 28.69 14.57 2.02
C GLY A 148 28.23 15.58 0.96
N LEU A 149 28.86 15.64 -0.23
CA LEU A 149 28.40 16.48 -1.33
C LEU A 149 27.02 16.04 -1.84
N ARG A 150 26.16 17.02 -2.17
CA ARG A 150 24.84 16.75 -2.75
C ARG A 150 25.02 16.26 -4.19
N LEU A 151 24.72 14.98 -4.42
CA LEU A 151 24.67 14.39 -5.76
C LEU A 151 23.62 15.07 -6.64
N THR A 152 24.01 15.38 -7.87
CA THR A 152 23.12 15.88 -8.93
C THR A 152 22.05 14.84 -9.28
N TRP A 153 20.88 15.26 -9.75
CA TRP A 153 19.79 14.36 -10.17
C TRP A 153 20.25 13.24 -11.11
N ALA A 154 21.05 13.56 -12.12
CA ALA A 154 21.59 12.55 -13.05
C ALA A 154 22.49 11.51 -12.36
N GLN A 155 23.28 11.92 -11.36
CA GLN A 155 24.14 11.01 -10.60
C GLN A 155 23.31 10.10 -9.69
N ARG A 156 22.25 10.64 -9.07
CA ARG A 156 21.31 9.85 -8.25
C ARG A 156 20.61 8.79 -9.09
N LEU A 157 20.18 9.14 -10.31
CA LEU A 157 19.55 8.19 -11.23
C LEU A 157 20.53 7.09 -11.65
N ARG A 158 21.77 7.44 -12.03
CA ARG A 158 22.80 6.45 -12.38
C ARG A 158 23.14 5.51 -11.22
N GLN A 159 23.27 6.04 -10.01
CA GLN A 159 23.48 5.23 -8.81
C GLN A 159 22.27 4.35 -8.48
N GLY A 160 21.05 4.85 -8.67
CA GLY A 160 19.84 4.07 -8.51
C GLY A 160 19.76 2.92 -9.51
N ALA A 161 20.13 3.18 -10.78
CA ALA A 161 20.16 2.16 -11.82
C ALA A 161 21.18 1.05 -11.53
N SER A 162 22.41 1.42 -11.15
CA SER A 162 23.43 0.42 -10.81
C SER A 162 23.08 -0.38 -9.57
N LEU A 163 22.50 0.26 -8.54
CA LEU A 163 21.96 -0.43 -7.37
C LEU A 163 20.86 -1.42 -7.76
N SER A 164 19.92 -1.00 -8.62
CA SER A 164 18.80 -1.83 -9.03
C SER A 164 19.24 -3.06 -9.81
N ALA A 165 20.23 -2.90 -10.70
CA ALA A 165 20.83 -4.02 -11.43
C ALA A 165 21.47 -5.03 -10.46
N GLN A 166 22.33 -4.56 -9.54
CA GLN A 166 22.97 -5.43 -8.54
C GLN A 166 21.97 -6.12 -7.61
N LEU A 167 20.90 -5.42 -7.22
CA LEU A 167 19.84 -5.99 -6.40
C LEU A 167 19.07 -7.07 -7.17
N MET A 168 18.84 -6.89 -8.46
CA MET A 168 18.17 -7.88 -9.30
C MET A 168 19.01 -9.16 -9.43
N ASP A 169 20.29 -9.03 -9.76
CA ASP A 169 21.20 -10.18 -9.84
C ASP A 169 21.27 -10.95 -8.52
N LYS A 170 21.36 -10.20 -7.40
CA LYS A 170 21.34 -10.78 -6.06
C LYS A 170 20.01 -11.43 -5.72
N ALA A 171 18.88 -10.87 -6.17
CA ALA A 171 17.56 -11.44 -5.96
C ALA A 171 17.41 -12.77 -6.70
N VAL A 172 17.87 -12.86 -7.95
CA VAL A 172 17.85 -14.10 -8.74
C VAL A 172 18.72 -15.17 -8.07
N ALA A 173 19.97 -14.84 -7.74
CA ALA A 173 20.87 -15.78 -7.07
C ALA A 173 20.30 -16.26 -5.71
N ASN A 174 19.71 -15.35 -4.93
CA ASN A 174 19.09 -15.69 -3.65
C ASN A 174 17.81 -16.53 -3.83
N ALA A 175 17.04 -16.29 -4.89
CA ALA A 175 15.87 -17.12 -5.21
C ALA A 175 16.27 -18.56 -5.54
N GLU A 176 17.32 -18.77 -6.34
CA GLU A 176 17.87 -20.10 -6.61
C GLU A 176 18.37 -20.79 -5.35
N GLN A 177 19.16 -20.09 -4.54
CA GLN A 177 19.70 -20.63 -3.28
C GLN A 177 18.58 -21.00 -2.30
N ASN A 178 17.59 -20.12 -2.13
CA ASN A 178 16.44 -20.40 -1.27
C ASN A 178 15.62 -21.57 -1.79
N THR A 179 15.41 -21.68 -3.09
CA THR A 179 14.67 -22.81 -3.69
C THR A 179 15.40 -24.12 -3.44
N ARG A 180 16.72 -24.19 -3.69
CA ARG A 180 17.54 -25.38 -3.41
C ARG A 180 17.53 -25.74 -1.92
N ALA A 181 17.66 -24.75 -1.04
CA ALA A 181 17.64 -24.96 0.40
C ALA A 181 16.27 -25.46 0.91
N LEU A 182 15.17 -24.95 0.35
CA LEU A 182 13.82 -25.39 0.70
C LEU A 182 13.52 -26.81 0.17
N ARG A 183 14.00 -27.15 -1.03
CA ARG A 183 13.96 -28.53 -1.56
C ARG A 183 14.75 -29.50 -0.69
N ALA A 184 15.98 -29.14 -0.30
CA ALA A 184 16.80 -29.97 0.58
C ALA A 184 16.16 -30.23 1.97
N ARG A 185 15.24 -29.36 2.39
CA ARG A 185 14.48 -29.50 3.65
C ARG A 185 13.13 -30.20 3.48
N GLY A 186 12.78 -30.69 2.28
CA GLY A 186 11.47 -31.29 1.98
C GLY A 186 10.30 -30.31 2.11
N VAL A 187 10.55 -29.01 1.95
CA VAL A 187 9.51 -27.96 2.06
C VAL A 187 8.90 -27.63 0.70
N LEU A 188 9.69 -27.78 -0.37
CA LEU A 188 9.23 -27.80 -1.75
C LEU A 188 9.52 -29.19 -2.30
N ASP A 189 8.50 -30.03 -2.34
CA ASP A 189 8.48 -31.22 -3.20
C ASP A 189 7.38 -30.92 -4.24
N ASP A 190 7.73 -31.06 -5.52
CA ASP A 190 6.74 -31.14 -6.60
C ASP A 190 6.14 -32.55 -6.61
#